data_AF-A0A448L419-F1
#
_entry.id   AF-A0A448L419-F1
#
_cell.length_a   1.000
_cell.length_b   1.000
_cell.length_c   1.000
_cell.angle_alpha   90.00
_cell.angle_beta   90.00
_cell.angle_gamma   90.00
#
_symmetry.space_group_name_H-M   'P 1'
#
loop_
_entity.id
_entity.type
_entity.pdbx_description
1 polymer ?
#
loop_
_entity_poly.entity_id
_entity_poly.type
_entity_poly.pdbx_seq_one_letter_code
_entity_poly.pdbx_strand_id
1 'polypeptide(L)'
;MVTSLIILQLFIVLALIFIGARVGGIGLGIYGMVGVFILVFIFGLKPGNPPIDVMLIIVSVITAAASLQAAGGLDYLVGLAAKFLRKHPEHITYYGPLVTWLFCLVAGTAHTSYSLLPIISEIATNSKIRPERPLSVAAIAASLGITGSPVSAATAAIISADLLGGRGIELKDILIICVPASLIAILVASFVQNRIGKELVDDPEYRRRVKEGIINPEQDAKNMEQMEEHPNPRAKYSVIAFLVAVVMIVIFGSVPSLRPSFMVDGETVRMGMPETIEVVMMAMSTVILLVGKAKVQDAVKGSVFGAGMNAMVGIFGIAWMGDTFFNGNLAFFKAHIAGIVTQYPFLFAVALFFMSIMLFSQAATVRTLYPLGIGLGIAPLALVAMFPAVNGYFFIPNYPTEVAAINFDRTGTTRIGRFVINHSFQLAGFITTFVSIGVGYLVITFLY
;
A
#
# COMPACT_ATOMS: atom_id res chain seq x y z
N MET A 1 -6.35 35.13 -17.05
CA MET A 1 -6.65 34.10 -18.08
C MET A 1 -5.90 32.80 -17.82
N VAL A 2 -4.56 32.80 -17.70
CA VAL A 2 -3.77 31.57 -17.43
C VAL A 2 -4.21 30.84 -16.15
N THR A 3 -4.34 31.54 -15.03
CA THR A 3 -4.80 30.93 -13.76
C THR A 3 -6.17 30.25 -13.89
N SER A 4 -7.13 30.89 -14.56
CA SER A 4 -8.47 30.34 -14.78
C SER A 4 -8.45 29.08 -15.65
N LEU A 5 -7.57 29.03 -16.66
CA LEU A 5 -7.38 27.85 -17.51
C LEU A 5 -6.82 26.67 -16.69
N ILE A 6 -5.84 26.92 -15.82
CA ILE A 6 -5.24 25.89 -14.98
C ILE A 6 -6.23 25.38 -13.93
N ILE A 7 -7.03 26.27 -13.34
CA ILE A 7 -8.10 25.87 -12.42
C ILE A 7 -9.14 25.01 -13.14
N LEU A 8 -9.48 25.33 -14.40
CA LEU A 8 -10.38 24.50 -15.20
C LEU A 8 -9.79 23.13 -15.51
N GLN A 9 -8.51 23.07 -15.90
CA GLN A 9 -7.79 21.79 -16.10
C GLN A 9 -7.78 20.96 -14.81
N LEU A 10 -7.47 21.59 -13.67
CA LEU A 10 -7.50 20.93 -12.36
C LEU A 10 -8.90 20.40 -12.07
N PHE A 11 -9.94 21.21 -12.25
CA PHE A 11 -11.31 20.78 -12.03
C PHE A 11 -11.67 19.54 -12.88
N ILE A 12 -11.28 19.51 -14.16
CA ILE A 12 -11.50 18.37 -15.05
C ILE A 12 -10.75 17.13 -14.53
N VAL A 13 -9.47 17.28 -14.16
CA VAL A 13 -8.65 16.19 -13.59
C VAL A 13 -9.33 15.61 -12.34
N LEU A 14 -9.74 16.46 -11.40
CA LEU A 14 -10.40 16.04 -10.16
C LEU A 14 -11.76 15.39 -10.44
N ALA A 15 -12.54 15.91 -11.39
CA ALA A 15 -13.83 15.34 -11.77
C ALA A 15 -13.68 13.94 -12.38
N LEU A 16 -12.71 13.74 -13.28
CA LEU A 16 -12.46 12.45 -13.91
C LEU A 16 -11.93 11.41 -12.92
N ILE A 17 -11.07 11.82 -11.98
CA ILE A 17 -10.63 10.96 -10.87
C ILE A 17 -11.86 10.51 -10.06
N PHE A 18 -12.74 11.45 -9.69
CA PHE A 18 -13.92 11.14 -8.89
C PHE A 18 -14.90 10.20 -9.60
N ILE A 19 -15.13 10.42 -10.90
CA ILE A 19 -15.97 9.54 -11.72
C ILE A 19 -15.32 8.15 -11.84
N GLY A 20 -14.03 8.09 -12.16
CA GLY A 20 -13.29 6.83 -12.28
C GLY A 20 -13.29 6.01 -10.99
N ALA A 21 -13.11 6.65 -9.84
CA ALA A 21 -13.17 6.01 -8.52
C ALA A 21 -14.56 5.45 -8.21
N ARG A 22 -15.65 6.14 -8.61
CA ARG A 22 -17.03 5.65 -8.44
C ARG A 22 -17.37 4.46 -9.34
N VAL A 23 -16.84 4.42 -10.56
CA VAL A 23 -17.04 3.28 -11.48
C VAL A 23 -16.33 2.03 -10.96
N GLY A 24 -15.19 2.19 -10.29
CA GLY A 24 -14.44 1.10 -9.69
C GLY A 24 -13.70 0.23 -10.72
N GLY A 25 -12.97 -0.78 -10.22
CA GLY A 25 -12.18 -1.69 -11.05
C GLY A 25 -11.17 -0.94 -11.94
N ILE A 26 -11.17 -1.23 -13.24
CA ILE A 26 -10.32 -0.55 -14.23
C ILE A 26 -10.79 0.87 -14.60
N GLY A 27 -11.97 1.30 -14.13
CA GLY A 27 -12.57 2.59 -14.50
C GLY A 27 -11.66 3.78 -14.17
N LEU A 28 -10.96 3.70 -13.05
CA LEU A 28 -9.96 4.67 -12.63
C LEU A 28 -8.89 4.94 -13.73
N GLY A 29 -8.42 3.89 -14.40
CA GLY A 29 -7.46 3.99 -15.50
C GLY A 29 -8.07 4.53 -16.78
N ILE A 30 -9.28 4.08 -17.12
CA ILE A 30 -10.01 4.53 -18.32
C ILE A 30 -10.25 6.04 -18.27
N TYR A 31 -10.81 6.55 -17.17
CA TYR A 31 -11.10 7.97 -17.01
C TYR A 31 -9.82 8.81 -16.88
N GLY A 32 -8.73 8.24 -16.34
CA GLY A 32 -7.41 8.87 -16.41
C GLY A 32 -6.96 9.11 -17.86
N MET A 33 -7.12 8.13 -18.75
CA MET A 33 -6.77 8.29 -20.16
C MET A 33 -7.68 9.27 -20.91
N VAL A 34 -8.97 9.34 -20.56
CA VAL A 34 -9.86 10.41 -21.04
C VAL A 34 -9.32 11.78 -20.63
N GLY A 35 -8.79 11.90 -19.41
CA GLY A 35 -8.17 13.14 -18.94
C GLY A 35 -6.89 13.50 -19.68
N VAL A 36 -5.99 12.53 -19.92
CA VAL A 36 -4.83 12.73 -20.80
C VAL A 36 -5.28 13.24 -22.17
N PHE A 37 -6.31 12.62 -22.76
CA PHE A 37 -6.86 13.04 -24.04
C PHE A 37 -7.34 14.51 -24.00
N ILE A 38 -8.12 14.88 -22.99
CA ILE A 38 -8.61 16.26 -22.85
C ILE A 38 -7.44 17.25 -22.66
N LEU A 39 -6.49 16.94 -21.76
CA LEU A 39 -5.35 17.82 -21.48
C LEU A 39 -4.45 18.03 -22.71
N VAL A 40 -4.21 16.99 -23.50
CA VAL A 40 -3.33 17.06 -24.67
C VAL A 40 -4.06 17.63 -25.88
N PHE A 41 -5.21 17.06 -26.26
CA PHE A 41 -5.87 17.38 -27.52
C PHE A 41 -6.75 18.63 -27.43
N ILE A 42 -7.28 18.98 -26.25
CA ILE A 42 -8.13 20.18 -26.07
C ILE A 42 -7.33 21.34 -25.49
N PHE A 43 -6.54 21.10 -24.43
CA PHE A 43 -5.76 22.15 -23.79
C PHE A 43 -4.35 22.35 -24.36
N GLY A 44 -3.90 21.48 -25.28
CA GLY A 44 -2.60 21.61 -25.94
C GLY A 44 -1.40 21.38 -25.02
N LEU A 45 -1.58 20.72 -23.87
CA LEU A 45 -0.45 20.37 -23.00
C LEU A 45 0.42 19.31 -23.67
N LYS A 46 1.74 19.41 -23.49
CA LYS A 46 2.65 18.33 -23.85
C LYS A 46 2.28 17.09 -23.01
N PRO A 47 2.11 15.89 -23.61
CA PRO A 47 1.85 14.69 -22.83
C PRO A 47 3.00 14.45 -21.85
N GLY A 48 2.63 14.07 -20.63
CA GLY A 48 3.56 13.63 -19.61
C GLY A 48 4.17 12.26 -19.93
N ASN A 49 4.89 11.69 -18.97
CA ASN A 49 5.48 10.36 -19.11
C ASN A 49 4.52 9.26 -18.62
N PRO A 50 4.27 8.21 -19.43
CA PRO A 50 3.56 7.04 -18.94
C PRO A 50 4.38 6.30 -17.87
N PRO A 51 3.76 5.72 -16.84
CA PRO A 51 4.45 5.06 -15.73
C PRO A 51 4.90 3.62 -16.08
N ILE A 52 5.63 3.44 -17.19
CA ILE A 52 5.95 2.13 -17.77
C ILE A 52 6.67 1.22 -16.76
N ASP A 53 7.74 1.69 -16.13
CA ASP A 53 8.51 0.93 -15.13
C ASP A 53 7.62 0.43 -14.00
N VAL A 54 6.72 1.29 -13.49
CA VAL A 54 5.82 0.91 -12.39
C VAL A 54 4.84 -0.17 -12.84
N MET A 55 4.33 -0.09 -14.07
CA MET A 55 3.43 -1.10 -14.62
C MET A 55 4.11 -2.46 -14.77
N LEU A 56 5.33 -2.49 -15.31
CA LEU A 56 6.11 -3.72 -15.50
C LEU A 56 6.51 -4.36 -14.16
N ILE A 57 6.87 -3.54 -13.17
CA ILE A 57 7.11 -4.01 -11.80
C ILE A 57 5.85 -4.61 -11.19
N ILE A 58 4.69 -3.94 -11.31
CA ILE A 58 3.42 -4.46 -10.81
C ILE A 58 3.13 -5.81 -11.44
N VAL A 59 3.21 -5.92 -12.77
CA VAL A 59 2.91 -7.19 -13.45
C VAL A 59 3.84 -8.30 -12.97
N SER A 60 5.12 -8.00 -12.75
CA SER A 60 6.12 -8.97 -12.31
C SER A 60 5.90 -9.43 -10.87
N VAL A 61 5.71 -8.50 -9.94
CA VAL A 61 5.47 -8.79 -8.52
C VAL A 61 4.14 -9.52 -8.32
N ILE A 62 3.08 -9.06 -9.00
CA ILE A 62 1.75 -9.71 -8.95
C ILE A 62 1.81 -11.11 -9.53
N THR A 63 2.58 -11.33 -10.59
CA THR A 63 2.79 -12.68 -11.14
C THR A 63 3.47 -13.60 -10.12
N ALA A 64 4.51 -13.13 -9.42
CA ALA A 64 5.15 -13.90 -8.36
C ALA A 64 4.21 -14.18 -7.18
N ALA A 65 3.43 -13.19 -6.74
CA ALA A 65 2.45 -13.33 -5.66
C ALA A 65 1.26 -14.23 -6.05
N ALA A 66 0.79 -14.17 -7.30
CA ALA A 66 -0.25 -15.04 -7.83
C ALA A 66 0.26 -16.48 -7.95
N SER A 67 1.52 -16.69 -8.33
CA SER A 67 2.17 -18.00 -8.28
C SER A 67 2.27 -18.54 -6.86
N LEU A 68 2.55 -17.68 -5.88
CA LEU A 68 2.56 -18.06 -4.47
C LEU A 68 1.16 -18.46 -3.99
N GLN A 69 0.13 -17.72 -4.40
CA GLN A 69 -1.27 -18.07 -4.14
C GLN A 69 -1.63 -19.43 -4.75
N ALA A 70 -1.29 -19.65 -6.03
CA ALA A 70 -1.55 -20.90 -6.73
C ALA A 70 -0.85 -22.11 -6.10
N ALA A 71 0.31 -21.90 -5.46
CA ALA A 71 1.04 -22.93 -4.73
C ALA A 71 0.51 -23.21 -3.31
N GLY A 72 -0.52 -22.51 -2.85
CA GLY A 72 -1.03 -22.57 -1.47
C GLY A 72 -0.08 -21.91 -0.46
N GLY A 73 0.89 -21.12 -0.93
CA GLY A 73 1.87 -20.46 -0.08
C GLY A 73 1.26 -19.37 0.80
N LEU A 74 0.26 -18.65 0.28
CA LEU A 74 -0.51 -17.69 1.10
C LEU A 74 -1.25 -18.40 2.23
N ASP A 75 -1.94 -19.51 1.95
CA ASP A 75 -2.66 -20.28 2.98
C ASP A 75 -1.70 -20.79 4.06
N TYR A 76 -0.51 -21.25 3.68
CA TYR A 76 0.53 -21.67 4.62
C TYR A 76 0.97 -20.53 5.54
N LEU A 77 1.29 -19.35 4.97
CA LEU A 77 1.70 -18.18 5.76
C LEU A 77 0.58 -17.72 6.70
N VAL A 78 -0.67 -17.77 6.24
CA VAL A 78 -1.86 -17.41 7.01
C VAL A 78 -2.07 -18.37 8.18
N GLY A 79 -1.88 -19.67 7.97
CA GLY A 79 -1.91 -20.66 9.04
C GLY A 79 -0.81 -20.45 10.09
N LEU A 80 0.39 -20.03 9.68
CA LEU A 80 1.46 -19.66 10.63
C LEU A 80 1.08 -18.40 11.44
N ALA A 81 0.54 -17.38 10.77
CA ALA A 81 0.06 -16.17 11.43
C ALA A 81 -1.08 -16.48 12.42
N ALA A 82 -2.05 -17.31 12.04
CA ALA A 82 -3.14 -17.76 12.91
C ALA A 82 -2.61 -18.40 14.19
N LYS A 83 -1.70 -19.38 14.06
CA LYS A 83 -1.06 -20.05 15.20
C LYS A 83 -0.34 -19.09 16.14
N PHE A 84 0.39 -18.13 15.58
CA PHE A 84 1.08 -17.11 16.38
C PHE A 84 0.09 -16.20 17.14
N LEU A 85 -0.93 -15.69 16.46
CA LEU A 85 -1.93 -14.80 17.06
C LEU A 85 -2.77 -15.52 18.13
N ARG A 86 -3.13 -16.79 17.90
CA ARG A 86 -3.84 -17.64 18.87
C ARG A 86 -3.03 -17.95 20.11
N LYS A 87 -1.70 -17.97 20.02
CA LYS A 87 -0.81 -18.11 21.18
C LYS A 87 -0.71 -16.83 22.02
N HIS A 88 -1.04 -15.68 21.44
CA HIS A 88 -0.95 -14.37 22.09
C HIS A 88 -2.25 -13.55 21.98
N PRO A 89 -3.41 -14.09 22.38
CA PRO A 89 -4.72 -13.49 22.15
C PRO A 89 -4.89 -12.15 22.88
N GLU A 90 -4.36 -12.03 24.10
CA GLU A 90 -4.48 -10.82 24.93
C GLU A 90 -3.77 -9.60 24.32
N HIS A 91 -2.85 -9.83 23.39
CA HIS A 91 -2.07 -8.78 22.72
C HIS A 91 -2.50 -8.58 21.26
N ILE A 92 -3.69 -9.04 20.86
CA ILE A 92 -4.16 -8.99 19.47
C ILE A 92 -4.18 -7.57 18.88
N THR A 93 -4.41 -6.54 19.70
CA THR A 93 -4.36 -5.12 19.28
C THR A 93 -2.95 -4.66 18.87
N TYR A 94 -1.89 -5.34 19.31
CA TYR A 94 -0.52 -5.09 18.86
C TYR A 94 -0.11 -6.11 17.78
N TYR A 95 -0.25 -7.40 18.07
CA TYR A 95 0.26 -8.45 17.20
C TYR A 95 -0.54 -8.61 15.91
N GLY A 96 -1.86 -8.43 15.92
CA GLY A 96 -2.67 -8.46 14.70
C GLY A 96 -2.18 -7.44 13.65
N PRO A 97 -2.07 -6.14 14.02
CA PRO A 97 -1.53 -5.12 13.12
C PRO A 97 -0.08 -5.35 12.71
N LEU A 98 0.80 -5.77 13.62
CA LEU A 98 2.22 -6.02 13.30
C LEU A 98 2.39 -7.19 12.32
N VAL A 99 1.64 -8.27 12.51
CA VAL A 99 1.65 -9.41 11.58
C VAL A 99 1.10 -8.98 10.23
N THR A 100 0.02 -8.19 10.21
CA THR A 100 -0.56 -7.64 8.97
C THR A 100 0.43 -6.75 8.21
N TRP A 101 1.08 -5.83 8.92
CA TRP A 101 2.13 -4.97 8.38
C TRP A 101 3.28 -5.78 7.80
N LEU A 102 3.81 -6.75 8.54
CA LEU A 102 4.91 -7.60 8.08
C LEU A 102 4.53 -8.38 6.82
N PHE A 103 3.30 -8.92 6.78
CA PHE A 103 2.77 -9.61 5.61
C PHE A 103 2.73 -8.71 4.37
N CYS A 104 2.23 -7.49 4.52
CA CYS A 104 2.09 -6.55 3.42
C CYS A 104 3.45 -5.95 3.01
N LEU A 105 4.35 -5.73 3.98
CA LEU A 105 5.73 -5.29 3.77
C LEU A 105 6.49 -6.29 2.90
N VAL A 106 6.36 -7.59 3.18
CA VAL A 106 7.05 -8.65 2.44
C VAL A 106 6.34 -8.97 1.11
N ALA A 107 5.01 -8.97 1.09
CA ALA A 107 4.24 -9.28 -0.12
C ALA A 107 4.21 -8.13 -1.15
N GLY A 108 4.41 -6.87 -0.70
CA GLY A 108 4.35 -5.69 -1.57
C GLY A 108 2.94 -5.22 -1.92
N THR A 109 1.90 -5.83 -1.33
CA THR A 109 0.49 -5.45 -1.55
C THR A 109 -0.34 -5.54 -0.28
N ALA A 110 -1.25 -4.59 -0.07
CA ALA A 110 -2.11 -4.54 1.10
C ALA A 110 -3.24 -5.57 1.04
N HIS A 111 -3.53 -6.12 -0.15
CA HIS A 111 -4.57 -7.13 -0.35
C HIS A 111 -4.26 -8.47 0.34
N THR A 112 -3.00 -8.74 0.68
CA THR A 112 -2.66 -9.93 1.48
C THR A 112 -3.20 -9.86 2.91
N SER A 113 -3.64 -8.69 3.39
CA SER A 113 -4.30 -8.55 4.69
C SER A 113 -5.66 -9.26 4.76
N TYR A 114 -6.35 -9.51 3.63
CA TYR A 114 -7.71 -10.08 3.63
C TYR A 114 -7.81 -11.44 4.28
N SER A 115 -6.74 -12.23 4.20
CA SER A 115 -6.67 -13.53 4.87
C SER A 115 -6.40 -13.43 6.37
N LEU A 116 -5.88 -12.29 6.85
CA LEU A 116 -5.56 -12.04 8.27
C LEU A 116 -6.69 -11.32 9.01
N LEU A 117 -7.42 -10.43 8.35
CA LEU A 117 -8.53 -9.69 8.96
C LEU A 117 -9.61 -10.58 9.61
N PRO A 118 -10.13 -11.65 8.99
CA PRO A 118 -11.07 -12.54 9.67
C PRO A 118 -10.44 -13.22 10.89
N ILE A 119 -9.14 -13.54 10.83
CA ILE A 119 -8.43 -14.14 11.95
C ILE A 119 -8.31 -13.21 13.13
N ILE A 120 -7.94 -11.97 12.87
CA ILE A 120 -7.83 -10.93 13.87
C ILE A 120 -9.19 -10.66 14.51
N SER A 121 -10.25 -10.56 13.69
CA SER A 121 -11.63 -10.36 14.14
C SER A 121 -12.11 -11.47 15.08
N GLU A 122 -11.86 -12.73 14.70
CA GLU A 122 -12.28 -13.89 15.48
C GLU A 122 -11.53 -14.02 16.80
N ILE A 123 -10.18 -13.94 16.77
CA ILE A 123 -9.36 -14.02 17.99
C ILE A 123 -9.76 -12.91 18.97
N ALA A 124 -9.93 -11.67 18.47
CA ALA A 124 -10.38 -10.57 19.31
C ALA A 124 -11.75 -10.87 19.95
N THR A 125 -12.72 -11.31 19.15
CA THR A 125 -14.08 -11.64 19.62
C THR A 125 -14.06 -12.74 20.68
N ASN A 126 -13.30 -13.81 20.45
CA ASN A 126 -13.20 -14.96 21.36
C ASN A 126 -12.51 -14.58 22.68
N SER A 127 -11.51 -13.70 22.61
CA SER A 127 -10.80 -13.17 23.78
C SER A 127 -11.49 -11.98 24.44
N LYS A 128 -12.74 -11.69 24.05
CA LYS A 128 -13.55 -10.58 24.56
C LYS A 128 -12.92 -9.19 24.38
N ILE A 129 -11.99 -9.08 23.43
CA ILE A 129 -11.40 -7.82 22.99
C ILE A 129 -12.27 -7.25 21.88
N ARG A 130 -12.62 -5.97 21.99
CA ARG A 130 -13.40 -5.26 20.98
C ARG A 130 -12.70 -5.33 19.60
N PRO A 131 -13.26 -6.01 18.57
CA PRO A 131 -12.58 -6.20 17.27
C PRO A 131 -12.22 -4.90 16.54
N GLU A 132 -13.00 -3.83 16.75
CA GLU A 132 -12.67 -2.48 16.27
C GLU A 132 -11.22 -2.08 16.60
N ARG A 133 -10.70 -2.49 17.76
CA ARG A 133 -9.36 -2.11 18.21
C ARG A 133 -8.26 -2.70 17.31
N PRO A 134 -8.10 -4.03 17.19
CA PRO A 134 -7.08 -4.58 16.31
C PRO A 134 -7.39 -4.38 14.82
N LEU A 135 -8.66 -4.43 14.38
CA LEU A 135 -9.00 -4.34 12.96
C LEU A 135 -8.75 -2.96 12.38
N SER A 136 -9.02 -1.89 13.14
CA SER A 136 -8.76 -0.53 12.66
C SER A 136 -7.27 -0.31 12.39
N VAL A 137 -6.41 -0.76 13.30
CA VAL A 137 -4.96 -0.60 13.14
C VAL A 137 -4.44 -1.55 12.09
N ALA A 138 -4.94 -2.79 12.00
CA ALA A 138 -4.50 -3.77 11.00
C ALA A 138 -4.78 -3.32 9.56
N ALA A 139 -5.97 -2.76 9.28
CA ALA A 139 -6.29 -2.24 7.95
C ALA A 139 -5.33 -1.11 7.53
N ILE A 140 -5.03 -0.19 8.45
CA ILE A 140 -4.08 0.91 8.21
C ILE A 140 -2.64 0.41 8.07
N ALA A 141 -2.27 -0.56 8.91
CA ALA A 141 -0.94 -1.15 8.94
C ALA A 141 -0.63 -1.95 7.67
N ALA A 142 -1.64 -2.58 7.05
CA ALA A 142 -1.51 -3.23 5.74
C ALA A 142 -0.97 -2.26 4.69
N SER A 143 -1.60 -1.09 4.61
CA SER A 143 -1.24 -0.03 3.69
C SER A 143 0.07 0.67 4.03
N LEU A 144 0.37 0.83 5.31
CA LEU A 144 1.63 1.38 5.77
C LEU A 144 2.82 0.45 5.46
N GLY A 145 2.59 -0.87 5.45
CA GLY A 145 3.59 -1.86 5.02
C GLY A 145 4.08 -1.62 3.59
N ILE A 146 3.22 -1.08 2.73
CA ILE A 146 3.54 -0.80 1.32
C ILE A 146 4.57 0.32 1.19
N THR A 147 4.53 1.33 2.07
CA THR A 147 5.48 2.44 2.07
C THR A 147 6.88 2.09 2.58
N GLY A 148 7.04 0.92 3.21
CA GLY A 148 8.35 0.38 3.59
C GLY A 148 8.78 -0.84 2.77
N SER A 149 7.95 -1.30 1.84
CA SER A 149 8.17 -2.59 1.18
C SER A 149 9.21 -2.47 0.07
N PRO A 150 10.20 -3.37 -0.01
CA PRO A 150 11.19 -3.37 -1.08
C PRO A 150 10.64 -3.78 -2.45
N VAL A 151 9.43 -4.35 -2.46
CA VAL A 151 8.83 -4.97 -3.64
C VAL A 151 7.48 -4.33 -3.99
N SER A 152 7.06 -3.29 -3.27
CA SER A 152 5.83 -2.58 -3.61
C SER A 152 6.01 -1.67 -4.82
N ALA A 153 4.92 -1.52 -5.57
CA ALA A 153 4.85 -0.57 -6.68
C ALA A 153 5.11 0.88 -6.24
N ALA A 154 4.78 1.24 -5.00
CA ALA A 154 4.94 2.58 -4.48
C ALA A 154 6.42 2.91 -4.20
N THR A 155 7.15 2.01 -3.53
CA THR A 155 8.60 2.13 -3.32
C THR A 155 9.33 2.12 -4.66
N ALA A 156 8.98 1.19 -5.55
CA ALA A 156 9.52 1.11 -6.89
C ALA A 156 9.32 2.40 -7.70
N ALA A 157 8.14 3.01 -7.61
CA ALA A 157 7.88 4.29 -8.25
C ALA A 157 8.84 5.37 -7.74
N ILE A 158 9.03 5.50 -6.43
CA ILE A 158 9.91 6.52 -5.83
C ILE A 158 11.38 6.35 -6.27
N ILE A 159 11.89 5.12 -6.27
CA ILE A 159 13.31 4.84 -6.58
C ILE A 159 13.60 4.78 -8.08
N SER A 160 12.61 5.06 -8.93
CA SER A 160 12.81 5.16 -10.37
C SER A 160 13.79 6.29 -10.73
N ALA A 161 14.46 6.15 -11.88
CA ALA A 161 15.45 7.11 -12.35
C ALA A 161 14.84 8.51 -12.57
N ASP A 162 13.57 8.58 -12.95
CA ASP A 162 12.87 9.85 -13.21
C ASP A 162 12.37 10.55 -11.93
N LEU A 163 12.35 9.86 -10.79
CA LEU A 163 12.01 10.43 -9.47
C LEU A 163 13.24 10.56 -8.57
N LEU A 164 13.26 9.86 -7.43
CA LEU A 164 14.31 10.02 -6.42
C LEU A 164 15.54 9.16 -6.71
N GLY A 165 15.42 8.11 -7.52
CA GLY A 165 16.55 7.29 -7.97
C GLY A 165 17.60 8.12 -8.71
N GLY A 166 17.16 9.00 -9.61
CA GLY A 166 18.04 9.96 -10.30
C GLY A 166 18.62 11.06 -9.38
N ARG A 167 18.21 11.09 -8.10
CA ARG A 167 18.69 12.03 -7.07
C ARG A 167 19.49 11.33 -5.97
N GLY A 168 19.90 10.09 -6.21
CA GLY A 168 20.75 9.33 -5.30
C GLY A 168 20.00 8.62 -4.16
N ILE A 169 18.66 8.61 -4.17
CA ILE A 169 17.88 7.80 -3.23
C ILE A 169 17.80 6.37 -3.75
N GLU A 170 18.24 5.44 -2.91
CA GLU A 170 18.23 4.02 -3.19
C GLU A 170 17.22 3.31 -2.28
N LEU A 171 17.01 2.01 -2.55
CA LEU A 171 16.08 1.21 -1.75
C LEU A 171 16.46 1.20 -0.26
N LYS A 172 17.76 1.20 0.06
CA LYS A 172 18.24 1.23 1.45
C LYS A 172 17.71 2.43 2.23
N ASP A 173 17.59 3.60 1.59
CA ASP A 173 17.15 4.83 2.25
C ASP A 173 15.67 4.74 2.59
N ILE A 174 14.86 4.15 1.69
CA ILE A 174 13.44 3.86 1.94
C ILE A 174 13.31 2.89 3.12
N LEU A 175 14.10 1.81 3.14
CA LEU A 175 14.03 0.81 4.21
C LEU A 175 14.44 1.39 5.57
N ILE A 176 15.57 2.11 5.63
CA ILE A 176 16.09 2.72 6.86
C ILE A 176 15.12 3.75 7.42
N ILE A 177 14.41 4.51 6.58
CA ILE A 177 13.49 5.55 7.04
C ILE A 177 12.10 4.98 7.32
N CYS A 178 11.49 4.29 6.35
CA CYS A 178 10.06 3.95 6.38
C CYS A 178 9.75 2.71 7.23
N VAL A 179 10.65 1.73 7.33
CA VAL A 179 10.43 0.52 8.15
C VAL A 179 10.37 0.84 9.66
N PRO A 180 11.37 1.51 10.27
CA PRO A 180 11.26 1.88 11.68
C PRO A 180 10.15 2.91 11.94
N ALA A 181 9.94 3.86 11.03
CA ALA A 181 8.85 4.83 11.13
C ALA A 181 7.48 4.15 11.17
N SER A 182 7.22 3.19 10.27
CA SER A 182 5.97 2.44 10.24
C SER A 182 5.79 1.53 11.45
N LEU A 183 6.85 0.85 11.88
CA LEU A 183 6.83 0.01 13.09
C LEU A 183 6.44 0.83 14.34
N ILE A 184 7.12 1.95 14.59
CA ILE A 184 6.84 2.81 15.74
C ILE A 184 5.43 3.39 15.65
N ALA A 185 5.02 3.84 14.47
CA ALA A 185 3.68 4.36 14.22
C ALA A 185 2.57 3.34 14.55
N ILE A 186 2.75 2.08 14.16
CA ILE A 186 1.82 0.99 14.48
C ILE A 186 1.76 0.74 15.98
N LEU A 187 2.91 0.69 16.67
CA LEU A 187 2.96 0.49 18.12
C LEU A 187 2.22 1.62 18.87
N VAL A 188 2.42 2.88 18.47
CA VAL A 188 1.73 4.03 19.06
C VAL A 188 0.23 3.98 18.75
N ALA A 189 -0.16 3.67 17.52
CA ALA A 189 -1.56 3.51 17.15
C ALA A 189 -2.24 2.39 17.95
N SER A 190 -1.62 1.21 18.07
CA SER A 190 -2.11 0.11 18.90
C SER A 190 -2.23 0.48 20.37
N PHE A 191 -1.27 1.23 20.92
CA PHE A 191 -1.32 1.68 22.31
C PHE A 191 -2.52 2.60 22.57
N VAL A 192 -2.78 3.56 21.68
CA VAL A 192 -3.94 4.43 21.79
C VAL A 192 -5.23 3.63 21.58
N GLN A 193 -5.27 2.78 20.56
CA GLN A 193 -6.46 2.05 20.17
C GLN A 193 -6.94 1.05 21.23
N ASN A 194 -6.04 0.54 22.09
CA ASN A 194 -6.41 -0.29 23.23
C ASN A 194 -7.39 0.38 24.21
N ARG A 195 -7.45 1.72 24.23
CA ARG A 195 -8.36 2.48 25.11
C ARG A 195 -9.62 2.98 24.40
N ILE A 196 -9.85 2.57 23.15
CA ILE A 196 -10.97 3.06 22.34
C ILE A 196 -12.19 2.17 22.48
N GLY A 197 -13.35 2.81 22.64
CA GLY A 197 -14.64 2.15 22.76
C GLY A 197 -14.85 1.43 24.09
N LYS A 198 -16.07 0.95 24.31
CA LYS A 198 -16.41 0.10 25.45
C LYS A 198 -15.75 -1.26 25.32
N GLU A 199 -15.55 -1.94 26.45
CA GLU A 199 -15.23 -3.36 26.43
C GLU A 199 -16.31 -4.14 25.67
N LEU A 200 -15.91 -5.21 24.97
CA LEU A 200 -16.80 -5.89 24.03
C LEU A 200 -18.07 -6.40 24.72
N VAL A 201 -17.92 -6.94 25.92
CA VAL A 201 -19.02 -7.47 26.74
C VAL A 201 -20.06 -6.41 27.14
N ASP A 202 -19.66 -5.13 27.16
CA ASP A 202 -20.51 -4.00 27.51
C ASP A 202 -21.09 -3.28 26.27
N ASP A 203 -20.71 -3.71 25.06
CA ASP A 203 -21.20 -3.12 23.82
C ASP A 203 -22.68 -3.54 23.59
N PRO A 204 -23.62 -2.58 23.45
CA PRO A 204 -25.03 -2.90 23.29
C PRO A 204 -25.34 -3.72 22.04
N GLU A 205 -24.65 -3.46 20.93
CA GLU A 205 -24.88 -4.17 19.67
C GLU A 205 -24.33 -5.60 19.74
N TYR A 206 -23.15 -5.78 20.36
CA TYR A 206 -22.62 -7.12 20.64
C TYR A 206 -23.59 -7.93 21.52
N ARG A 207 -24.06 -7.36 22.63
CA ARG A 207 -25.04 -8.03 23.52
C ARG A 207 -26.34 -8.39 22.79
N ARG A 208 -26.80 -7.53 21.88
CA ARG A 208 -27.98 -7.81 21.03
C ARG A 208 -27.72 -9.01 20.12
N ARG A 209 -26.61 -9.02 19.37
CA ARG A 209 -26.25 -10.11 18.44
C ARG A 209 -26.01 -11.44 19.13
N VAL A 210 -25.43 -11.44 20.33
CA VAL A 210 -25.27 -12.65 21.15
C VAL A 210 -26.62 -13.19 21.62
N LYS A 211 -27.53 -12.32 22.11
CA LYS A 211 -28.88 -12.72 22.52
C LYS A 211 -29.70 -13.31 21.37
N GLU A 212 -29.51 -12.79 20.16
CA GLU A 212 -30.19 -13.26 18.94
C GLU A 212 -29.55 -14.52 18.34
N GLY A 213 -28.43 -15.02 18.89
CA GLY A 213 -27.73 -16.20 18.39
C GLY A 213 -26.94 -15.98 17.09
N ILE A 214 -26.75 -14.74 16.66
CA ILE A 214 -26.03 -14.37 15.42
C ILE A 214 -24.52 -14.62 15.56
N ILE A 215 -24.00 -14.49 16.78
CA ILE A 215 -22.59 -14.76 17.11
C ILE A 215 -22.54 -16.02 17.97
N ASN A 216 -21.89 -17.07 17.45
CA ASN A 216 -21.61 -18.29 18.18
C ASN A 216 -20.09 -18.51 18.22
N PRO A 217 -19.41 -18.00 19.27
CA PRO A 217 -17.96 -18.07 19.39
C PRO A 217 -17.37 -19.49 19.31
N GLU A 218 -18.11 -20.50 19.78
CA GLU A 218 -17.65 -21.90 19.79
C GLU A 218 -17.68 -22.54 18.39
N GLN A 219 -18.69 -22.20 17.58
CA GLN A 219 -18.78 -22.68 16.20
C GLN A 219 -17.75 -21.98 15.31
N ASP A 220 -17.48 -20.70 15.58
CA ASP A 220 -16.52 -19.91 14.83
C ASP A 220 -15.10 -20.45 15.02
N ALA A 221 -14.71 -20.73 16.26
CA ALA A 221 -13.43 -21.37 16.59
C ALA A 221 -13.22 -22.71 15.83
N LYS A 222 -14.27 -23.53 15.71
CA LYS A 222 -14.23 -24.83 15.02
C LYS A 222 -14.09 -24.71 13.49
N ASN A 223 -14.85 -23.80 12.87
CA ASN A 223 -14.75 -23.58 11.42
C ASN A 223 -13.35 -23.12 11.00
N MET A 224 -12.67 -22.45 11.93
CA MET A 224 -11.37 -21.87 11.72
C MET A 224 -10.22 -22.85 11.98
N GLU A 225 -10.38 -23.78 12.93
CA GLU A 225 -9.51 -24.96 13.06
C GLU A 225 -9.48 -25.79 11.77
N GLN A 226 -10.60 -25.88 11.05
CA GLN A 226 -10.64 -26.56 9.74
C GLN A 226 -9.83 -25.86 8.64
N MET A 227 -9.61 -24.54 8.72
CA MET A 227 -8.70 -23.83 7.80
C MET A 227 -7.22 -24.10 8.12
N GLU A 228 -6.90 -24.58 9.33
CA GLU A 228 -5.54 -25.00 9.70
C GLU A 228 -5.22 -26.45 9.28
N GLU A 229 -6.25 -27.26 9.03
CA GLU A 229 -6.10 -28.65 8.61
C GLU A 229 -5.89 -28.72 7.08
N HIS A 230 -4.69 -29.19 6.71
CA HIS A 230 -4.21 -29.49 5.35
C HIS A 230 -3.56 -28.35 4.52
N PRO A 231 -2.56 -27.61 5.04
CA PRO A 231 -1.67 -26.90 4.14
C PRO A 231 -0.97 -27.91 3.23
N ASN A 232 -0.95 -27.66 1.92
CA ASN A 232 -0.16 -28.45 0.99
C ASN A 232 1.27 -28.57 1.57
N PRO A 233 1.79 -29.80 1.81
CA PRO A 233 3.09 -29.96 2.48
C PRO A 233 4.24 -29.32 1.69
N ARG A 234 4.01 -28.99 0.41
CA ARG A 234 4.95 -28.25 -0.44
C ARG A 234 4.78 -26.73 -0.42
N ALA A 235 3.68 -26.19 0.11
CA ALA A 235 3.44 -24.75 0.18
C ALA A 235 4.59 -24.00 0.87
N LYS A 236 5.20 -24.59 1.91
CA LYS A 236 6.37 -24.03 2.59
C LYS A 236 7.53 -23.73 1.64
N TYR A 237 7.76 -24.55 0.62
CA TYR A 237 8.87 -24.33 -0.33
C TYR A 237 8.57 -23.17 -1.27
N SER A 238 7.30 -22.99 -1.64
CA SER A 238 6.88 -21.84 -2.45
C SER A 238 7.06 -20.52 -1.68
N VAL A 239 6.81 -20.53 -0.38
CA VAL A 239 7.04 -19.40 0.52
C VAL A 239 8.53 -19.11 0.67
N ILE A 240 9.36 -20.13 0.89
CA ILE A 240 10.82 -19.96 0.95
C ILE A 240 11.34 -19.33 -0.35
N ALA A 241 10.89 -19.82 -1.52
CA ALA A 241 11.27 -19.24 -2.80
C ALA A 241 10.84 -17.75 -2.90
N PHE A 242 9.61 -17.41 -2.52
CA PHE A 242 9.16 -16.02 -2.50
C PHE A 242 10.00 -15.13 -1.57
N LEU A 243 10.31 -15.60 -0.36
CA LEU A 243 11.16 -14.86 0.60
C LEU A 243 12.59 -14.69 0.08
N VAL A 244 13.15 -15.69 -0.60
CA VAL A 244 14.45 -15.57 -1.27
C VAL A 244 14.40 -14.47 -2.33
N ALA A 245 13.32 -14.38 -3.12
CA ALA A 245 13.14 -13.30 -4.08
C ALA A 245 13.19 -11.93 -3.41
N VAL A 246 12.43 -11.74 -2.32
CA VAL A 246 12.40 -10.49 -1.56
C VAL A 246 13.78 -10.14 -1.01
N VAL A 247 14.50 -11.12 -0.43
CA VAL A 247 15.86 -10.92 0.08
C VAL A 247 16.82 -10.53 -1.05
N MET A 248 16.72 -11.16 -2.23
CA MET A 248 17.52 -10.79 -3.40
C MET A 248 17.27 -9.33 -3.82
N ILE A 249 16.01 -8.88 -3.86
CA ILE A 249 15.67 -7.48 -4.16
C ILE A 249 16.28 -6.52 -3.14
N VAL A 250 16.17 -6.83 -1.85
CA VAL A 250 16.76 -6.02 -0.78
C VAL A 250 18.28 -5.93 -0.95
N ILE A 251 18.95 -7.05 -1.23
CA ILE A 251 20.40 -7.10 -1.44
C ILE A 251 20.80 -6.27 -2.67
N PHE A 252 20.15 -6.46 -3.82
CA PHE A 252 20.48 -5.72 -5.04
C PHE A 252 20.16 -4.22 -4.95
N GLY A 253 19.11 -3.86 -4.22
CA GLY A 253 18.74 -2.46 -3.99
C GLY A 253 19.56 -1.76 -2.91
N SER A 254 20.15 -2.51 -1.98
CA SER A 254 21.02 -1.95 -0.94
C SER A 254 22.49 -1.91 -1.35
N VAL A 255 22.91 -2.79 -2.26
CA VAL A 255 24.29 -2.89 -2.75
C VAL A 255 24.29 -2.82 -4.29
N PRO A 256 24.29 -1.61 -4.87
CA PRO A 256 24.23 -1.42 -6.31
C PRO A 256 25.29 -2.20 -7.10
N SER A 257 26.50 -2.37 -6.56
CA SER A 257 27.58 -3.10 -7.23
C SER A 257 27.27 -4.56 -7.54
N LEU A 258 26.27 -5.17 -6.89
CA LEU A 258 25.82 -6.52 -7.18
C LEU A 258 24.88 -6.60 -8.40
N ARG A 259 24.36 -5.47 -8.88
CA ARG A 259 23.56 -5.42 -10.11
C ARG A 259 24.47 -5.48 -11.33
N PRO A 260 24.11 -6.24 -12.39
CA PRO A 260 24.88 -6.31 -13.63
C PRO A 260 25.14 -4.91 -14.21
N SER A 261 26.32 -4.74 -14.80
CA SER A 261 26.69 -3.53 -15.54
C SER A 261 27.25 -3.88 -16.90
N PHE A 262 26.95 -3.04 -17.87
CA PHE A 262 27.29 -3.22 -19.27
C PHE A 262 27.97 -1.97 -19.80
N MET A 263 28.85 -2.12 -20.78
CA MET A 263 29.43 -0.99 -21.50
C MET A 263 28.45 -0.57 -22.61
N VAL A 264 27.92 0.64 -22.53
CA VAL A 264 27.02 1.25 -23.51
C VAL A 264 27.60 2.60 -23.89
N ASP A 265 27.89 2.81 -25.17
CA ASP A 265 28.47 4.05 -25.69
C ASP A 265 29.74 4.54 -24.96
N GLY A 266 30.56 3.59 -24.48
CA GLY A 266 31.79 3.88 -23.74
C GLY A 266 31.60 4.18 -22.25
N GLU A 267 30.35 4.21 -21.76
CA GLU A 267 30.02 4.39 -20.35
C GLU A 267 29.59 3.07 -19.70
N THR A 268 29.94 2.88 -18.43
CA THR A 268 29.45 1.75 -17.65
C THR A 268 28.04 2.04 -17.17
N VAL A 269 27.05 1.44 -17.82
CA VAL A 269 25.64 1.55 -17.43
C VAL A 269 25.28 0.35 -16.57
N ARG A 270 24.77 0.63 -15.36
CA ARG A 270 24.31 -0.40 -14.42
C ARG A 270 22.82 -0.62 -14.58
N MET A 271 22.41 -1.89 -14.50
CA MET A 271 21.00 -2.28 -14.53
C MET A 271 20.20 -1.56 -13.44
N GLY A 272 19.08 -0.95 -13.82
CA GLY A 272 18.22 -0.23 -12.91
C GLY A 272 17.51 -1.14 -11.93
N MET A 273 16.96 -0.53 -10.87
CA MET A 273 16.13 -1.26 -9.90
C MET A 273 14.83 -1.80 -10.52
N PRO A 274 14.12 -1.06 -11.40
CA PRO A 274 12.95 -1.60 -12.09
C PRO A 274 13.20 -2.94 -12.76
N GLU A 275 14.20 -2.99 -13.64
CA GLU A 275 14.52 -4.20 -14.41
C GLU A 275 15.00 -5.32 -13.49
N THR A 276 15.75 -4.97 -12.43
CA THR A 276 16.20 -5.95 -11.44
C THR A 276 15.02 -6.62 -10.74
N ILE A 277 14.01 -5.83 -10.34
CA ILE A 277 12.79 -6.35 -9.70
C ILE A 277 12.02 -7.24 -10.68
N GLU A 278 11.84 -6.80 -11.92
CA GLU A 278 11.14 -7.54 -12.96
C GLU A 278 11.77 -8.91 -13.21
N VAL A 279 13.07 -8.95 -13.47
CA VAL A 279 13.80 -10.19 -13.75
C VAL A 279 13.76 -11.16 -12.57
N VAL A 280 14.03 -10.67 -11.36
CA VAL A 280 14.04 -11.52 -10.16
C VAL A 280 12.64 -12.05 -9.86
N MET A 281 11.60 -11.22 -9.90
CA MET A 281 10.24 -11.66 -9.59
C MET A 281 9.70 -12.65 -10.63
N MET A 282 9.95 -12.41 -11.92
CA MET A 282 9.53 -13.33 -12.98
C MET A 282 10.28 -14.66 -12.92
N ALA A 283 11.59 -14.64 -12.68
CA ALA A 283 12.38 -15.85 -12.48
C ALA A 283 11.89 -16.64 -11.25
N MET A 284 11.64 -15.94 -10.14
CA MET A 284 11.18 -16.58 -8.90
C MET A 284 9.74 -17.07 -8.98
N SER A 285 8.87 -16.45 -9.78
CA SER A 285 7.55 -17.00 -10.11
C SER A 285 7.65 -18.42 -10.67
N THR A 286 8.62 -18.66 -11.57
CA THR A 286 8.88 -20.00 -12.11
C THR A 286 9.31 -20.97 -11.01
N VAL A 287 10.24 -20.56 -10.14
CA VAL A 287 10.71 -21.39 -9.01
C VAL A 287 9.56 -21.73 -8.07
N ILE A 288 8.74 -20.74 -7.69
CA ILE A 288 7.57 -20.88 -6.81
C ILE A 288 6.61 -21.94 -7.35
N LEU A 289 6.25 -21.85 -8.64
CA LEU A 289 5.36 -22.82 -9.28
C LEU A 289 5.99 -24.23 -9.34
N LEU A 290 7.28 -24.33 -9.64
CA LEU A 290 7.98 -25.62 -9.72
C LEU A 290 8.06 -26.32 -8.36
N VAL A 291 8.49 -25.62 -7.31
CA VAL A 291 8.63 -26.22 -5.97
C VAL A 291 7.28 -26.46 -5.31
N GLY A 292 6.30 -25.60 -5.56
CA GLY A 292 4.91 -25.76 -5.12
C GLY A 292 4.14 -26.83 -5.91
N LYS A 293 4.65 -27.22 -7.09
CA LYS A 293 3.95 -28.03 -8.10
C LYS A 293 2.59 -27.47 -8.49
N ALA A 294 2.50 -26.15 -8.60
CA ALA A 294 1.30 -25.43 -8.96
C ALA A 294 1.15 -25.31 -10.48
N LYS A 295 -0.09 -25.16 -10.96
CA LYS A 295 -0.37 -24.92 -12.37
C LYS A 295 -0.42 -23.42 -12.63
N VAL A 296 0.20 -22.97 -13.71
CA VAL A 296 0.22 -21.56 -14.12
C VAL A 296 -1.20 -21.02 -14.28
N GLN A 297 -2.15 -21.84 -14.77
CA GLN A 297 -3.54 -21.42 -14.98
C GLN A 297 -4.24 -21.02 -13.67
N ASP A 298 -3.84 -21.61 -12.55
CA ASP A 298 -4.44 -21.31 -11.24
C ASP A 298 -3.97 -19.94 -10.73
N ALA A 299 -2.76 -19.51 -11.10
CA ALA A 299 -2.24 -18.18 -10.77
C ALA A 299 -3.07 -17.08 -11.45
N VAL A 300 -3.39 -17.23 -12.74
CA VAL A 300 -4.18 -16.24 -13.51
C VAL A 300 -5.62 -16.12 -13.00
N LYS A 301 -6.19 -17.24 -12.55
CA LYS A 301 -7.55 -17.29 -12.00
C LYS A 301 -7.62 -16.82 -10.53
N GLY A 302 -6.47 -16.69 -9.88
CA GLY A 302 -6.36 -16.25 -8.49
C GLY A 302 -6.80 -14.80 -8.30
N SER A 303 -7.30 -14.50 -7.10
CA SER A 303 -7.74 -13.14 -6.75
C SER A 303 -6.60 -12.13 -6.74
N VAL A 304 -5.36 -12.55 -6.44
CA VAL A 304 -4.18 -11.67 -6.44
C VAL A 304 -3.89 -11.13 -7.84
N PHE A 305 -3.98 -11.96 -8.88
CA PHE A 305 -3.74 -11.53 -10.25
C PHE A 305 -4.76 -10.50 -10.71
N GLY A 306 -6.06 -10.79 -10.52
CA GLY A 306 -7.13 -9.86 -10.91
C GLY A 306 -7.06 -8.51 -10.19
N ALA A 307 -6.80 -8.51 -8.89
CA ALA A 307 -6.62 -7.27 -8.11
C ALA A 307 -5.40 -6.47 -8.61
N GLY A 308 -4.28 -7.14 -8.88
CA GLY A 308 -3.07 -6.50 -9.39
C GLY A 308 -3.25 -5.88 -10.78
N MET A 309 -3.95 -6.57 -11.69
CA MET A 309 -4.23 -6.04 -13.03
C MET A 309 -5.14 -4.81 -12.98
N ASN A 310 -6.14 -4.81 -12.11
CA ASN A 310 -6.98 -3.62 -11.89
C ASN A 310 -6.14 -2.42 -11.40
N ALA A 311 -5.24 -2.65 -10.44
CA ALA A 311 -4.34 -1.62 -9.93
C ALA A 311 -3.39 -1.08 -11.01
N MET A 312 -2.84 -1.96 -11.85
CA MET A 312 -1.95 -1.57 -12.96
C MET A 312 -2.65 -0.66 -13.97
N VAL A 313 -3.87 -1.02 -14.41
CA VAL A 313 -4.65 -0.19 -15.34
C VAL A 313 -5.00 1.15 -14.70
N GLY A 314 -5.35 1.15 -13.41
CA GLY A 314 -5.58 2.38 -12.64
C GLY A 314 -4.38 3.33 -12.67
N ILE A 315 -3.18 2.80 -12.41
CA ILE A 315 -1.93 3.58 -12.42
C ILE A 315 -1.61 4.11 -13.82
N PHE A 316 -1.78 3.30 -14.87
CA PHE A 316 -1.51 3.70 -16.24
C PHE A 316 -2.22 5.01 -16.61
N GLY A 317 -3.53 5.08 -16.37
CA GLY A 317 -4.32 6.28 -16.70
C GLY A 317 -4.09 7.45 -15.76
N ILE A 318 -4.17 7.22 -14.45
CA ILE A 318 -4.10 8.32 -13.48
C ILE A 318 -2.72 8.95 -13.42
N ALA A 319 -1.66 8.15 -13.33
CA ALA A 319 -0.33 8.70 -13.15
C ALA A 319 0.09 9.51 -14.38
N TRP A 320 -0.28 9.04 -15.58
CA TRP A 320 -0.01 9.77 -16.81
C TRP A 320 -0.81 11.07 -16.92
N MET A 321 -2.09 11.06 -16.54
CA MET A 321 -2.90 12.28 -16.46
C MET A 321 -2.32 13.29 -15.46
N GLY A 322 -1.96 12.81 -14.27
CA GLY A 322 -1.35 13.61 -13.22
C GLY A 322 -0.05 14.26 -13.69
N ASP A 323 0.87 13.46 -14.23
CA ASP A 323 2.15 13.94 -14.77
C ASP A 323 1.95 14.98 -15.88
N THR A 324 1.03 14.72 -16.81
CA THR A 324 0.67 15.67 -17.89
C THR A 324 0.18 17.01 -17.33
N PHE A 325 -0.71 16.98 -16.34
CA PHE A 325 -1.25 18.18 -15.73
C PHE A 325 -0.19 18.97 -14.96
N PHE A 326 0.61 18.32 -14.11
CA PHE A 326 1.59 19.01 -13.27
C PHE A 326 2.79 19.52 -14.08
N ASN A 327 3.34 18.71 -14.99
CA ASN A 327 4.45 19.15 -15.83
C ASN A 327 4.03 20.23 -16.82
N GLY A 328 2.83 20.13 -17.39
CA GLY A 328 2.27 21.16 -18.26
C GLY A 328 2.08 22.51 -17.55
N ASN A 329 1.94 22.52 -16.23
CA ASN A 329 1.67 23.70 -15.42
C ASN A 329 2.77 24.04 -14.39
N LEU A 330 3.97 23.47 -14.54
CA LEU A 330 5.03 23.60 -13.54
C LEU A 330 5.42 25.05 -13.25
N ALA A 331 5.43 25.91 -14.27
CA ALA A 331 5.73 27.34 -14.12
C ALA A 331 4.72 28.05 -13.19
N PHE A 332 3.43 27.72 -13.30
CA PHE A 332 2.39 28.27 -12.44
C PHE A 332 2.61 27.87 -10.98
N PHE A 333 2.87 26.59 -10.72
CA PHE A 333 3.13 26.11 -9.37
C PHE A 333 4.41 26.73 -8.79
N LYS A 334 5.49 26.83 -9.57
CA LYS A 334 6.71 27.51 -9.14
C LYS A 334 6.48 28.96 -8.72
N ALA A 335 5.63 29.69 -9.44
CA ALA A 335 5.35 31.09 -9.13
C ALA A 335 4.46 31.29 -7.88
N HIS A 336 3.56 30.35 -7.56
CA HIS A 336 2.51 30.58 -6.55
C HIS A 336 2.66 29.76 -5.27
N ILE A 337 3.30 28.59 -5.32
CA ILE A 337 3.41 27.69 -4.15
C ILE A 337 4.85 27.37 -3.74
N ALA A 338 5.86 27.68 -4.58
CA ALA A 338 7.25 27.37 -4.26
C ALA A 338 7.69 27.99 -2.94
N GLY A 339 7.43 29.28 -2.70
CA GLY A 339 7.87 29.95 -1.47
C GLY A 339 7.39 29.27 -0.19
N ILE A 340 6.10 28.88 -0.15
CA ILE A 340 5.50 28.17 0.98
C ILE A 340 6.15 26.79 1.15
N VAL A 341 6.30 26.04 0.06
CA VAL A 341 6.83 24.67 0.08
C VAL A 341 8.33 24.64 0.40
N THR A 342 9.11 25.64 -0.04
CA THR A 342 10.52 25.75 0.31
C THR A 342 10.72 26.14 1.77
N GLN A 343 9.84 26.97 2.33
CA GLN A 343 9.93 27.40 3.72
C GLN A 343 9.39 26.34 4.69
N TYR A 344 8.35 25.61 4.29
CA TYR A 344 7.69 24.59 5.09
C TYR A 344 7.50 23.28 4.29
N PRO A 345 8.58 22.52 4.02
CA PRO A 345 8.52 21.32 3.17
C PRO A 345 7.52 20.27 3.64
N PHE A 346 7.31 20.13 4.95
CA PHE A 346 6.37 19.18 5.54
C PHE A 346 4.91 19.41 5.09
N LEU A 347 4.55 20.63 4.66
CA LEU A 347 3.21 20.90 4.11
C LEU A 347 2.94 20.12 2.82
N PHE A 348 3.99 19.67 2.13
CA PHE A 348 3.84 18.79 0.98
C PHE A 348 3.22 17.44 1.35
N ALA A 349 3.40 16.96 2.59
CA ALA A 349 2.71 15.77 3.09
C ALA A 349 1.18 15.94 3.07
N VAL A 350 0.66 17.15 3.28
CA VAL A 350 -0.78 17.43 3.20
C VAL A 350 -1.29 17.24 1.77
N ALA A 351 -0.53 17.71 0.78
CA ALA A 351 -0.86 17.47 -0.63
C ALA A 351 -0.82 15.98 -0.99
N LEU A 352 0.20 15.24 -0.53
CA LEU A 352 0.28 13.79 -0.68
C LEU A 352 -0.91 13.07 -0.06
N PHE A 353 -1.30 13.46 1.16
CA PHE A 353 -2.43 12.89 1.87
C PHE A 353 -3.73 13.08 1.08
N PHE A 354 -4.07 14.31 0.71
CA PHE A 354 -5.29 14.58 -0.06
C PHE A 354 -5.30 13.92 -1.43
N MET A 355 -4.18 13.95 -2.15
CA MET A 355 -4.10 13.27 -3.44
C MET A 355 -4.26 11.77 -3.29
N SER A 356 -3.70 11.15 -2.25
CA SER A 356 -3.89 9.71 -2.03
C SER A 356 -5.33 9.30 -1.79
N ILE A 357 -6.13 10.14 -1.12
CA ILE A 357 -7.58 9.94 -0.96
C ILE A 357 -8.27 9.90 -2.32
N MET A 358 -7.89 10.81 -3.21
CA MET A 358 -8.53 10.92 -4.52
C MET A 358 -8.13 9.78 -5.46
N LEU A 359 -6.84 9.42 -5.46
CA LEU A 359 -6.28 8.48 -6.42
C LEU A 359 -6.41 7.02 -5.98
N PHE A 360 -6.70 6.73 -4.70
CA PHE A 360 -6.76 5.37 -4.16
C PHE A 360 -5.52 4.51 -4.48
N SER A 361 -4.35 5.15 -4.64
CA SER A 361 -3.11 4.48 -5.04
C SER A 361 -1.89 5.26 -4.58
N GLN A 362 -1.04 4.62 -3.79
CA GLN A 362 0.21 5.19 -3.29
C GLN A 362 1.19 5.47 -4.43
N ALA A 363 1.36 4.49 -5.33
CA ALA A 363 2.24 4.62 -6.49
C ALA A 363 1.77 5.71 -7.46
N ALA A 364 0.46 5.81 -7.71
CA ALA A 364 -0.08 6.88 -8.54
C ALA A 364 0.11 8.26 -7.89
N THR A 365 -0.04 8.34 -6.56
CA THR A 365 0.15 9.59 -5.80
C THR A 365 1.58 10.10 -5.92
N VAL A 366 2.57 9.24 -5.70
CA VAL A 366 3.98 9.65 -5.81
C VAL A 366 4.33 10.00 -7.25
N ARG A 367 3.87 9.23 -8.25
CA ARG A 367 4.10 9.55 -9.66
C ARG A 367 3.49 10.88 -10.08
N THR A 368 2.34 11.22 -9.50
CA THR A 368 1.64 12.47 -9.80
C THR A 368 2.31 13.67 -9.14
N LEU A 369 2.69 13.56 -7.86
CA LEU A 369 3.12 14.72 -7.07
C LEU A 369 4.64 14.84 -6.91
N TYR A 370 5.42 13.77 -6.89
CA TYR A 370 6.85 13.88 -6.64
C TYR A 370 7.58 14.70 -7.72
N PRO A 371 7.25 14.64 -9.02
CA PRO A 371 7.83 15.56 -10.01
C PRO A 371 7.65 17.03 -9.62
N LEU A 372 6.48 17.39 -9.09
CA LEU A 372 6.23 18.73 -8.56
C LEU A 372 7.12 19.02 -7.34
N GLY A 373 7.13 18.15 -6.32
CA GLY A 373 7.96 18.34 -5.13
C GLY A 373 9.45 18.50 -5.45
N ILE A 374 9.95 17.68 -6.36
CA ILE A 374 11.31 17.74 -6.91
C ILE A 374 11.53 19.06 -7.67
N GLY A 375 10.58 19.45 -8.51
CA GLY A 375 10.64 20.69 -9.28
C GLY A 375 10.61 21.95 -8.41
N LEU A 376 9.96 21.89 -7.24
CA LEU A 376 9.93 22.96 -6.23
C LEU A 376 11.18 22.97 -5.33
N GLY A 377 12.10 22.01 -5.47
CA GLY A 377 13.36 21.98 -4.72
C GLY A 377 13.28 21.32 -3.34
N ILE A 378 12.24 20.53 -3.06
CA ILE A 378 12.19 19.74 -1.81
C ILE A 378 13.33 18.72 -1.80
N ALA A 379 14.05 18.63 -0.69
CA ALA A 379 15.13 17.68 -0.51
C ALA A 379 14.63 16.22 -0.71
N PRO A 380 15.34 15.36 -1.46
CA PRO A 380 14.91 13.98 -1.71
C PRO A 380 14.59 13.18 -0.42
N LEU A 381 15.42 13.29 0.61
CA LEU A 381 15.18 12.61 1.89
C LEU A 381 13.91 13.12 2.60
N ALA A 382 13.59 14.41 2.48
CA ALA A 382 12.34 14.94 3.04
C ALA A 382 11.10 14.34 2.33
N LEU A 383 11.18 14.11 1.01
CA LEU A 383 10.13 13.38 0.27
C LEU A 383 10.02 11.92 0.71
N VAL A 384 11.12 11.28 1.12
CA VAL A 384 11.08 9.93 1.74
C VAL A 384 10.41 9.96 3.11
N ALA A 385 10.75 10.91 3.99
CA ALA A 385 10.11 11.04 5.30
C ALA A 385 8.60 11.34 5.20
N MET A 386 8.18 12.09 4.17
CA MET A 386 6.77 12.37 3.91
C MET A 386 6.04 11.25 3.17
N PHE A 387 6.74 10.22 2.69
CA PHE A 387 6.15 9.13 1.92
C PHE A 387 4.96 8.47 2.62
N PRO A 388 4.96 8.18 3.93
CA PRO A 388 3.80 7.61 4.61
C PRO A 388 2.49 8.40 4.46
N ALA A 389 2.56 9.70 4.12
CA ALA A 389 1.37 10.53 3.86
C ALA A 389 0.52 10.00 2.70
N VAL A 390 1.09 9.21 1.78
CA VAL A 390 0.31 8.60 0.68
C VAL A 390 -0.62 7.48 1.16
N ASN A 391 -0.59 7.14 2.44
CA ASN A 391 -1.56 6.26 3.09
C ASN A 391 -2.80 7.03 3.58
N GLY A 392 -3.22 8.10 2.89
CA GLY A 392 -4.36 8.92 3.31
C GLY A 392 -5.73 8.38 2.90
N TYR A 393 -5.79 7.37 2.02
CA TYR A 393 -7.05 6.83 1.49
C TYR A 393 -7.94 6.14 2.53
N PHE A 394 -7.50 5.98 3.78
CA PHE A 394 -8.41 5.60 4.86
C PHE A 394 -9.41 6.70 5.20
N PHE A 395 -9.14 7.96 4.84
CA PHE A 395 -9.95 9.12 5.27
C PHE A 395 -11.42 9.01 4.84
N ILE A 396 -11.65 8.34 3.72
CA ILE A 396 -12.97 7.85 3.32
C ILE A 396 -12.89 6.33 3.44
N PRO A 397 -13.78 5.67 4.22
CA PRO A 397 -13.68 4.24 4.51
C PRO A 397 -14.24 3.39 3.37
N ASN A 398 -13.75 3.63 2.17
CA ASN A 398 -14.16 2.93 0.95
C ASN A 398 -12.99 2.20 0.27
N TYR A 399 -11.77 2.27 0.80
CA TYR A 399 -10.70 1.44 0.27
C TYR A 399 -10.94 -0.02 0.68
N PRO A 400 -10.63 -1.00 -0.18
CA PRO A 400 -11.10 -2.36 0.02
C PRO A 400 -10.60 -3.05 1.31
N THR A 401 -9.50 -2.60 1.91
CA THR A 401 -9.02 -3.07 3.23
C THR A 401 -9.91 -2.64 4.39
N GLU A 402 -10.39 -1.40 4.41
CA GLU A 402 -11.33 -0.96 5.45
C GLU A 402 -12.70 -1.62 5.28
N VAL A 403 -13.17 -1.73 4.04
CA VAL A 403 -14.45 -2.40 3.73
C VAL A 403 -14.40 -3.87 4.16
N ALA A 404 -13.29 -4.58 3.86
CA ALA A 404 -13.09 -5.94 4.32
C ALA A 404 -13.07 -6.03 5.85
N ALA A 405 -12.36 -5.14 6.54
CA ALA A 405 -12.29 -5.12 8.00
C ALA A 405 -13.67 -4.89 8.65
N ILE A 406 -14.51 -4.01 8.09
CA ILE A 406 -15.90 -3.85 8.53
C ILE A 406 -16.70 -5.14 8.32
N ASN A 407 -16.59 -5.76 7.14
CA ASN A 407 -17.37 -6.95 6.81
C ASN A 407 -16.98 -8.17 7.64
N PHE A 408 -15.70 -8.32 7.99
CA PHE A 408 -15.22 -9.41 8.83
C PHE A 408 -15.54 -9.20 10.32
N ASP A 409 -15.90 -7.98 10.75
CA ASP A 409 -16.35 -7.74 12.12
C ASP A 409 -17.83 -8.10 12.31
N ARG A 410 -18.07 -9.33 12.73
CA ARG A 410 -19.41 -9.83 13.06
C ARG A 410 -20.02 -9.22 14.32
N THR A 411 -19.22 -8.56 15.16
CA THR A 411 -19.72 -7.89 16.37
C THR A 411 -20.38 -6.54 16.07
N GLY A 412 -20.05 -5.94 14.91
CA GLY A 412 -20.55 -4.63 14.50
C GLY A 412 -19.84 -3.45 15.20
N THR A 413 -18.73 -3.72 15.90
CA THR A 413 -17.94 -2.67 16.57
C THR A 413 -17.14 -1.83 15.57
N THR A 414 -16.67 -2.44 14.50
CA THR A 414 -15.97 -1.82 13.36
C THR A 414 -17.01 -1.36 12.36
N ARG A 415 -17.12 -0.05 12.16
CA ARG A 415 -18.21 0.50 11.34
C ARG A 415 -17.93 1.89 10.81
N ILE A 416 -18.77 2.27 9.85
CA ILE A 416 -19.03 3.66 9.52
C ILE A 416 -20.11 4.15 10.48
N GLY A 417 -19.84 5.26 11.15
CA GLY A 417 -20.76 5.93 12.05
C GLY A 417 -21.81 6.76 11.30
N ARG A 418 -22.31 7.81 11.96
CA ARG A 418 -23.37 8.66 11.39
C ARG A 418 -22.94 9.42 10.13
N PHE A 419 -21.66 9.78 10.06
CA PHE A 419 -21.07 10.50 8.93
C PHE A 419 -20.02 9.63 8.27
N VAL A 420 -19.83 9.77 6.96
CA VAL A 420 -18.86 8.98 6.18
C VAL A 420 -17.45 9.07 6.77
N ILE A 421 -17.05 10.26 7.23
CA ILE A 421 -15.74 10.51 7.85
C ILE A 421 -15.66 10.07 9.32
N ASN A 422 -16.78 9.72 9.97
CA ASN A 422 -16.78 9.19 11.32
C ASN A 422 -16.77 7.67 11.22
N HIS A 423 -15.59 7.06 11.23
CA HIS A 423 -15.43 5.61 11.14
C HIS A 423 -14.23 5.14 11.95
N SER A 424 -14.19 3.83 12.21
CA SER A 424 -13.21 3.18 13.09
C SER A 424 -11.74 3.39 12.72
N PHE A 425 -11.44 3.71 11.46
CA PHE A 425 -10.08 3.81 10.92
C PHE A 425 -9.44 5.20 11.05
N GLN A 426 -10.22 6.27 11.29
CA GLN A 426 -9.70 7.65 11.31
C GLN A 426 -8.56 7.83 12.31
N LEU A 427 -8.79 7.42 13.56
CA LEU A 427 -7.83 7.66 14.63
C LEU A 427 -6.52 6.92 14.37
N ALA A 428 -6.59 5.63 14.03
CA ALA A 428 -5.42 4.82 13.68
C ALA A 428 -4.70 5.39 12.45
N GLY A 429 -5.44 5.81 11.42
CA GLY A 429 -4.90 6.41 10.22
C GLY A 429 -4.14 7.71 10.47
N PHE A 430 -4.72 8.64 11.24
CA PHE A 430 -4.04 9.90 11.58
C PHE A 430 -2.83 9.67 12.48
N ILE A 431 -2.94 8.84 13.52
CA ILE A 431 -1.81 8.53 14.39
C ILE A 431 -0.67 7.95 13.57
N THR A 432 -0.95 6.95 12.74
CA THR A 432 0.11 6.33 11.95
C THR A 432 0.74 7.31 10.95
N THR A 433 -0.05 8.17 10.31
CA THR A 433 0.43 9.21 9.39
C THR A 433 1.36 10.20 10.08
N PHE A 434 0.91 10.84 11.17
CA PHE A 434 1.72 11.84 11.87
C PHE A 434 2.96 11.23 12.53
N VAL A 435 2.83 10.07 13.18
CA VAL A 435 3.96 9.44 13.88
C VAL A 435 4.99 8.94 12.89
N SER A 436 4.59 8.29 11.80
CA SER A 436 5.55 7.78 10.80
C SER A 436 6.32 8.91 10.10
N ILE A 437 5.67 10.01 9.74
CA ILE A 437 6.35 11.18 9.16
C ILE A 437 7.32 11.79 10.18
N GLY A 438 6.88 11.98 11.43
CA GLY A 438 7.72 12.52 12.49
C GLY A 438 8.94 11.66 12.78
N VAL A 439 8.75 10.34 12.91
CA VAL A 439 9.85 9.39 13.08
C VAL A 439 10.75 9.35 11.85
N GLY A 440 10.20 9.45 10.64
CA GLY A 440 10.98 9.53 9.41
C GLY A 440 11.95 10.71 9.41
N TYR A 441 11.49 11.90 9.83
CA TYR A 441 12.36 13.06 10.01
C TYR A 441 13.41 12.86 11.12
N LEU A 442 13.05 12.23 12.24
CA LEU A 442 14.01 11.91 13.30
C LEU A 442 15.11 10.97 12.80
N VAL A 443 14.73 9.92 12.05
CA VAL A 443 15.70 8.98 11.45
C VAL A 443 16.67 9.72 10.53
N ILE A 444 16.15 10.65 9.69
CA ILE A 444 17.00 11.49 8.85
C ILE A 444 17.99 12.28 9.72
N THR A 445 17.53 13.00 10.74
CA THR A 445 18.40 13.83 11.60
C THR A 445 19.53 13.06 12.29
N PHE A 446 19.33 11.78 12.61
CA PHE A 446 20.34 10.98 13.30
C PHE A 446 21.27 10.18 12.37
N LEU A 447 20.86 9.89 11.13
CA LEU A 447 21.59 8.99 10.23
C LEU A 447 22.11 9.65 8.94
N TYR A 448 21.61 10.84 8.60
CA TYR A 448 22.02 11.63 7.42
C TYR A 448 22.39 13.05 7.85
#